data_AF-A0A7J5HYF0-F1
#
_entry.id   AF-A0A7J5HYF0-F1
#
_cell.length_a   1.000
_cell.length_b   1.000
_cell.length_c   1.000
_cell.angle_alpha   90.00
_cell.angle_beta   90.00
_cell.angle_gamma   90.00
#
_symmetry.space_group_name_H-M   'P 1'
#
loop_
_entity.id
_entity.type
_entity.pdbx_description
1 polymer ?
#
loop_
_entity_poly.entity_id
_entity_poly.type
_entity_poly.pdbx_seq_one_letter_code
_entity_poly.pdbx_strand_id
1 'polypeptide(L)'
;MMEKVNISQALNNLSVKDDADFFYGEESSVPLKIKKNDFFNLLPFKNYGIVEGSLDEIGSGFGYNSNGDGSGISGMFLCVNYGQCRFQLKSDLLGNTLKVRSSNFYGEWTNWKSISFT
;
A
#
# COMPACT_ATOMS: atom_id res chain seq x y z
N MET A 1 0.32 -37.07 40.87
CA MET A 1 0.09 -37.87 39.65
C MET A 1 0.04 -36.89 38.50
N MET A 2 0.90 -37.04 37.48
CA MET A 2 0.99 -36.09 36.36
C MET A 2 0.30 -36.73 35.16
N GLU A 3 -0.75 -36.09 34.65
CA GLU A 3 -1.58 -36.63 33.58
C GLU A 3 -0.83 -36.55 32.24
N LYS A 4 -0.63 -37.70 31.58
CA LYS A 4 0.02 -37.74 30.26
C LYS A 4 -1.01 -37.34 29.21
N VAL A 5 -0.86 -36.15 28.63
CA VAL A 5 -1.70 -35.70 27.53
C VAL A 5 -1.25 -36.37 26.24
N ASN A 6 -2.17 -37.05 25.54
CA ASN A 6 -1.91 -37.64 24.24
C ASN A 6 -1.94 -36.56 23.15
N ILE A 7 -0.84 -36.43 22.40
CA ILE A 7 -0.69 -35.44 21.33
C ILE A 7 -1.83 -35.55 20.30
N SER A 8 -2.28 -36.76 19.97
CA SER A 8 -3.38 -36.96 19.03
C SER A 8 -4.71 -36.42 19.56
N GLN A 9 -4.98 -36.52 20.86
CA GLN A 9 -6.17 -35.93 21.48
C GLN A 9 -6.10 -34.41 21.51
N ALA A 10 -4.92 -33.83 21.71
CA ALA A 10 -4.72 -32.38 21.66
C ALA A 10 -4.92 -31.82 20.23
N LEU A 11 -4.45 -32.55 19.22
CA LEU A 11 -4.53 -32.13 17.82
C LEU A 11 -5.96 -32.22 17.23
N ASN A 12 -6.79 -33.13 17.72
CA ASN A 12 -8.17 -33.31 17.23
C ASN A 12 -9.09 -32.10 17.47
N ASN A 13 -8.71 -31.20 18.39
CA ASN A 13 -9.46 -29.97 18.69
C ASN A 13 -8.99 -28.76 17.86
N LEU A 14 -7.96 -28.92 17.01
CA LEU A 14 -7.50 -27.85 16.12
C LEU A 14 -8.37 -27.84 14.86
N SER A 15 -9.25 -26.84 14.75
CA SER A 15 -9.95 -26.54 13.50
C SER A 15 -9.01 -25.86 12.52
N VAL A 16 -8.88 -26.39 11.31
CA VAL A 16 -8.32 -25.61 10.19
C VAL A 16 -9.24 -24.41 9.97
N LYS A 17 -8.69 -23.20 10.06
CA LYS A 17 -9.42 -21.97 9.76
C LYS A 17 -8.89 -21.39 8.46
N ASP A 18 -9.79 -21.25 7.49
CA ASP A 18 -9.47 -20.75 6.15
C ASP A 18 -9.33 -19.21 6.14
N ASP A 19 -9.86 -18.54 7.18
CA ASP A 19 -9.76 -17.10 7.40
C ASP A 19 -9.19 -16.79 8.80
N ALA A 20 -7.89 -16.48 8.83
CA ALA A 20 -7.24 -15.98 10.03
C ALA A 20 -7.37 -14.45 10.10
N ASP A 21 -8.03 -13.93 11.12
CA ASP A 21 -8.10 -12.48 11.40
C ASP A 21 -6.72 -11.89 11.76
N PHE A 22 -5.79 -12.74 12.21
CA PHE A 22 -4.46 -12.36 12.68
C PHE A 22 -3.39 -13.34 12.22
N PHE A 23 -2.21 -12.82 11.91
CA PHE A 23 -0.97 -13.58 11.80
C PHE A 23 -0.20 -13.49 13.11
N TYR A 24 0.36 -14.62 13.57
CA TYR A 24 1.24 -14.68 14.72
C TYR A 24 2.69 -14.79 14.24
N GLY A 25 3.53 -13.85 14.66
CA GLY A 25 4.98 -13.90 14.48
C GLY A 25 5.68 -13.99 15.82
N GLU A 26 6.84 -14.65 15.87
CA GLU A 26 7.69 -14.67 17.07
C GLU A 26 8.87 -13.71 16.90
N GLU A 27 9.01 -12.77 17.83
CA GLU A 27 10.28 -12.09 18.06
C GLU A 27 10.80 -12.47 19.45
N SER A 28 11.80 -13.35 19.47
CA SER A 28 12.65 -13.75 20.62
C SER A 28 11.99 -14.30 21.91
N SER A 29 10.68 -14.17 22.12
CA SER A 29 9.88 -14.81 23.19
C SER A 29 8.45 -14.26 23.34
N VAL A 30 8.08 -13.21 22.59
CA VAL A 30 6.75 -12.60 22.69
C VAL A 30 5.96 -12.86 21.40
N PRO A 31 4.81 -13.54 21.48
CA PRO A 31 3.91 -13.67 20.33
C PRO A 31 3.36 -12.29 19.94
N LEU A 32 3.63 -11.88 18.70
CA LEU A 32 3.07 -10.65 18.11
C LEU A 32 1.82 -10.98 17.32
N LYS A 33 0.75 -10.19 17.51
CA LYS A 33 -0.50 -10.29 16.76
C LYS A 33 -0.55 -9.20 15.70
N ILE A 34 -0.50 -9.59 14.43
CA ILE A 34 -0.68 -8.66 13.29
C ILE A 34 -2.08 -8.89 12.74
N LYS A 35 -2.95 -7.88 12.77
CA LYS A 35 -4.25 -7.98 12.09
C LYS A 35 -4.02 -8.16 10.60
N LYS A 36 -4.84 -8.99 9.94
CA LYS A 36 -4.78 -9.22 8.49
C LYS A 36 -4.76 -7.91 7.69
N ASN A 37 -5.53 -6.90 8.12
CA ASN A 37 -5.56 -5.58 7.48
C ASN A 37 -4.32 -4.73 7.74
N ASP A 38 -3.68 -4.89 8.91
CA ASP A 38 -2.45 -4.16 9.25
C ASP A 38 -1.25 -4.69 8.46
N PHE A 39 -1.27 -5.96 8.07
CA PHE A 39 -0.24 -6.53 7.20
C PHE A 39 -0.10 -5.77 5.87
N PHE A 40 -1.22 -5.39 5.24
CA PHE A 40 -1.19 -4.58 4.02
C PHE A 40 -0.69 -3.14 4.27
N ASN A 41 -0.89 -2.61 5.49
CA ASN A 41 -0.34 -1.31 5.89
C ASN A 41 1.18 -1.35 6.10
N LEU A 42 1.74 -2.53 6.41
CA LEU A 42 3.18 -2.77 6.54
C LEU A 42 3.88 -2.98 5.19
N LEU A 43 3.13 -3.17 4.10
CA LEU A 43 3.74 -3.28 2.79
C LEU A 43 4.40 -1.94 2.41
N PRO A 44 5.64 -1.96 1.92
CA PRO A 44 6.34 -0.75 1.49
C PRO A 44 5.68 -0.07 0.28
N PHE A 45 4.75 -0.75 -0.39
CA PHE A 45 4.06 -0.29 -1.57
C PHE A 45 2.55 -0.48 -1.41
N LYS A 46 1.79 0.62 -1.33
CA LYS A 46 0.38 0.62 -0.91
C LYS A 46 -0.60 0.73 -2.08
N ASN A 47 -1.77 0.10 -1.94
CA ASN A 47 -2.94 0.39 -2.78
C ASN A 47 -3.81 1.43 -2.06
N TYR A 48 -3.84 2.66 -2.56
CA TYR A 48 -4.60 3.78 -2.00
C TYR A 48 -6.07 3.78 -2.40
N GLY A 49 -6.50 2.90 -3.32
CA GLY A 49 -7.87 2.88 -3.83
C GLY A 49 -8.22 4.16 -4.59
N ILE A 50 -9.42 4.68 -4.38
CA ILE A 50 -9.89 5.94 -4.94
C ILE A 50 -9.67 7.05 -3.92
N VAL A 51 -8.90 8.07 -4.29
CA VAL A 51 -8.61 9.24 -3.46
C VAL A 51 -8.96 10.53 -4.21
N GLU A 52 -9.26 11.59 -3.46
CA GLU A 52 -9.52 12.92 -4.00
C GLU A 52 -8.61 13.95 -3.33
N GLY A 53 -8.32 15.05 -4.03
CA GLY A 53 -7.44 16.10 -3.54
C GLY A 53 -5.97 15.88 -3.90
N SER A 54 -5.10 16.57 -3.15
CA SER A 54 -3.66 16.55 -3.40
C SER A 54 -3.05 15.16 -3.22
N LEU A 55 -2.09 14.82 -4.09
CA LEU A 55 -1.29 13.61 -3.99
C LEU A 55 0.10 13.87 -3.37
N ASP A 56 0.32 15.04 -2.75
CA ASP A 56 1.66 15.44 -2.31
C ASP A 56 2.18 14.60 -1.12
N GLU A 57 1.28 14.13 -0.26
CA GLU A 57 1.61 13.29 0.89
C GLU A 57 1.53 11.79 0.61
N ILE A 58 1.26 11.40 -0.63
CA ILE A 58 1.21 9.99 -1.03
C ILE A 58 2.62 9.38 -0.99
N GLY A 59 2.76 8.28 -0.26
CA GLY A 59 3.97 7.45 -0.27
C GLY A 59 4.02 6.49 -1.45
N SER A 60 5.00 5.58 -1.46
CA SER A 60 5.12 4.56 -2.51
C SER A 60 3.85 3.71 -2.63
N GLY A 61 3.31 3.63 -3.85
CA GLY A 61 2.06 2.92 -4.10
C GLY A 61 1.33 3.36 -5.37
N PHE A 62 0.07 2.95 -5.49
CA PHE A 62 -0.78 3.26 -6.63
C PHE A 62 -2.23 3.48 -6.20
N GLY A 63 -3.02 4.11 -7.07
CA GLY A 63 -4.44 4.34 -6.83
C GLY A 63 -5.09 5.05 -8.01
N TYR A 64 -6.31 5.52 -7.79
CA TYR A 64 -7.05 6.37 -8.71
C TYR A 64 -7.30 7.73 -8.05
N ASN A 65 -7.03 8.81 -8.77
CA ASN A 65 -7.35 10.16 -8.30
C ASN A 65 -8.29 10.85 -9.28
N SER A 66 -9.47 11.23 -8.78
CA SER A 66 -10.56 11.82 -9.57
C SER A 66 -10.33 13.30 -9.85
N ASN A 67 -9.86 14.08 -8.87
CA ASN A 67 -9.65 15.52 -8.98
C ASN A 67 -8.76 16.05 -7.84
N GLY A 68 -8.31 17.31 -7.96
CA GLY A 68 -7.71 18.09 -6.88
C GLY A 68 -6.20 17.92 -6.71
N ASP A 69 -5.55 17.15 -7.58
CA ASP A 69 -4.10 16.92 -7.58
C ASP A 69 -3.31 17.88 -8.51
N GLY A 70 -4.01 18.78 -9.20
CA GLY A 70 -3.42 19.72 -10.16
C GLY A 70 -2.96 19.07 -11.48
N SER A 71 -3.20 17.78 -11.69
CA SER A 71 -2.84 17.10 -12.94
C SER A 71 -3.75 17.48 -14.09
N GLY A 72 -4.98 17.94 -13.81
CA GLY A 72 -5.99 18.26 -14.82
C GLY A 72 -6.54 17.02 -15.55
N ILE A 73 -6.28 15.81 -15.04
CA ILE A 73 -6.85 14.56 -15.52
C ILE A 73 -7.35 13.70 -14.36
N SER A 74 -8.46 13.01 -14.54
CA SER A 74 -8.90 11.93 -13.66
C SER A 74 -8.27 10.62 -14.12
N GLY A 75 -7.68 9.85 -13.21
CA GLY A 75 -6.91 8.70 -13.68
C GLY A 75 -6.15 7.92 -12.61
N MET A 76 -5.59 6.79 -13.06
CA MET A 76 -4.70 5.98 -12.23
C MET A 76 -3.37 6.68 -12.04
N PHE A 77 -2.84 6.66 -10.82
CA PHE A 77 -1.51 7.13 -10.51
C PHE A 77 -0.62 6.01 -9.94
N LEU A 78 0.68 6.20 -10.14
CA LEU A 78 1.77 5.47 -9.54
C LEU A 78 2.67 6.49 -8.82
N CYS A 79 3.05 6.19 -7.59
CA CYS A 79 3.99 6.98 -6.80
C CYS A 79 5.12 6.08 -6.30
N VAL A 80 6.36 6.56 -6.39
CA VAL A 80 7.51 6.00 -5.68
C VAL A 80 8.18 7.11 -4.88
N ASN A 81 8.66 6.80 -3.68
CA ASN A 81 9.27 7.79 -2.80
C ASN A 81 10.53 7.28 -2.11
N TYR A 82 11.43 8.21 -1.81
CA TYR A 82 12.57 8.01 -0.92
C TYR A 82 12.74 9.26 -0.05
N GLY A 83 12.40 9.14 1.23
CA GLY A 83 12.24 10.30 2.10
C GLY A 83 11.17 11.25 1.55
N GLN A 84 11.52 12.53 1.39
CA GLN A 84 10.64 13.57 0.82
C GLN A 84 10.65 13.64 -0.71
N CYS A 85 11.61 12.98 -1.36
CA CYS A 85 11.72 12.89 -2.81
C CYS A 85 10.69 11.89 -3.34
N ARG A 86 9.90 12.30 -4.33
CA ARG A 86 8.83 11.49 -4.93
C ARG A 86 8.87 11.59 -6.45
N PHE A 87 8.47 10.52 -7.11
CA PHE A 87 8.17 10.49 -8.53
C PHE A 87 6.74 9.98 -8.71
N GLN A 88 5.94 10.74 -9.47
CA GLN A 88 4.56 10.40 -9.74
C GLN A 88 4.29 10.35 -11.24
N LEU A 89 3.59 9.30 -11.65
CA LEU A 89 3.09 9.07 -13.00
C LEU A 89 1.57 8.91 -12.93
N LYS A 90 0.83 9.54 -13.84
CA LYS A 90 -0.63 9.45 -13.89
C LYS A 90 -1.11 9.29 -15.33
N SER A 91 -2.00 8.33 -15.56
CA SER A 91 -2.67 8.12 -16.85
C SER A 91 -4.16 8.36 -16.71
N ASP A 92 -4.78 9.00 -17.71
CA ASP A 92 -6.23 9.03 -17.79
C ASP A 92 -6.82 7.63 -18.03
N LEU A 93 -8.13 7.47 -17.80
CA LEU A 93 -8.84 6.19 -17.94
C LEU A 93 -8.83 5.62 -19.36
N LEU A 94 -8.64 6.47 -20.37
CA LEU A 94 -8.63 6.07 -21.77
C LEU A 94 -7.22 5.73 -22.27
N GLY A 95 -6.19 5.96 -21.46
CA GLY A 95 -4.79 5.79 -21.84
C GLY A 95 -4.29 6.83 -22.85
N ASN A 96 -5.02 7.92 -23.05
CA ASN A 96 -4.70 8.95 -24.05
C ASN A 96 -3.67 9.95 -23.53
N THR A 97 -3.68 10.20 -22.21
CA THR A 97 -2.83 11.20 -21.57
C THR A 97 -1.99 10.57 -20.49
N LEU A 98 -0.67 10.73 -20.58
CA LEU A 98 0.27 10.39 -19.53
C LEU A 98 0.89 11.67 -18.96
N LYS A 99 0.88 11.82 -17.64
CA LYS A 99 1.47 12.95 -16.92
C LYS A 99 2.46 12.50 -15.87
N VAL A 100 3.47 13.32 -15.66
CA VAL A 100 4.54 13.05 -14.68
C VAL A 100 4.83 14.31 -13.86
N ARG A 101 5.19 14.12 -12.60
CA ARG A 101 5.82 15.15 -11.75
C ARG A 101 6.74 14.50 -10.73
N SER A 102 7.61 15.30 -10.13
CA SER A 102 8.48 14.86 -9.05
C SER A 102 8.58 15.91 -7.95
N SER A 103 8.96 15.48 -6.75
CA SER A 103 9.46 16.37 -5.70
C SER A 103 10.93 16.14 -5.45
N ASN A 104 11.65 17.18 -5.02
CA ASN A 104 13.04 17.04 -4.58
C ASN A 104 13.13 16.57 -3.11
N PHE A 105 14.35 16.48 -2.56
CA PHE A 105 14.60 16.08 -1.18
C PHE A 105 14.08 17.06 -0.11
N TYR A 106 13.62 18.25 -0.51
CA TYR A 106 12.98 19.24 0.36
C TYR A 106 11.44 19.18 0.27
N GLY A 107 10.88 18.27 -0.53
CA GLY A 107 9.43 18.17 -0.76
C GLY A 107 8.88 19.20 -1.73
N GLU A 108 9.73 19.96 -2.43
CA GLU A 108 9.29 20.95 -3.41
C GLU A 108 8.90 20.26 -4.72
N TRP A 109 7.68 20.52 -5.18
CA TRP A 109 7.09 19.86 -6.34
C TRP A 109 7.35 20.59 -7.66
N THR A 110 7.63 19.82 -8.71
CA THR A 110 7.44 20.29 -10.08
C THR A 110 5.96 20.33 -10.44
N ASN A 111 5.57 21.24 -11.32
CA ASN A 111 4.27 21.15 -12.00
C ASN A 111 4.14 19.82 -12.77
N TRP A 112 2.91 19.35 -12.95
CA TRP A 112 2.60 18.23 -13.83
C TRP A 112 2.99 18.54 -15.28
N LYS A 113 3.69 17.60 -15.91
CA LYS A 113 4.09 17.67 -17.31
C LYS A 113 3.45 16.52 -18.09
N SER A 114 2.87 16.82 -19.24
CA SER A 114 2.38 15.80 -20.17
C SER A 114 3.54 15.15 -20.92
N ILE A 115 3.46 13.84 -21.13
CA ILE A 115 4.34 13.09 -22.01
C ILE A 115 3.59 12.88 -23.32
N SER A 116 4.19 13.30 -24.44
CA SER A 116 3.67 13.05 -25.78
C SER A 116 4.65 12.13 -26.49
N PHE A 117 4.14 11.07 -27.11
CA PHE A 117 4.91 10.25 -28.03
C PHE A 117 4.77 10.87 -29.42
N THR A 118 5.88 11.34 -29.99
CA THR A 118 5.99 11.80 -31.38
C THR A 118 6.44 10.67 -32.27
#